data_AF-A0A5E4YVU4-F1
#
_entry.id   AF-A0A5E4YVU4-F1
#
_cell.length_a   1.000
_cell.length_b   1.000
_cell.length_c   1.000
_cell.angle_alpha   90.00
_cell.angle_beta   90.00
_cell.angle_gamma   90.00
#
_symmetry.space_group_name_H-M   'P 1'
#
loop_
_entity.id
_entity.type
_entity.pdbx_description
1 polymer ?
#
loop_
_entity_poly.entity_id
_entity_poly.type
_entity_poly.pdbx_seq_one_letter_code
_entity_poly.pdbx_strand_id
1 'polypeptide(L)'
;MASIVQIGTRWRAQVRREGKSISKTFRTKAQASTWAREIEVAVDEGRNLDKVSAKTLVPAIITHYRILREESKRPVRAKSTEDYTLKQLAEHFNGVTIAELTPKTLVKFAQARHRAGAGAATVNMDISKLGTVLRHTASFLDFDLPDVIGKARPMLHHLRLIGAAGKRERRPTADEIARIMAWDREHPEHTLPLADVIEINGQSGFRRGEIFRIEWRDLDEINRMVLVRDRKDPRNKVGNHEWVPLIGTSLDVIKRQPKAVGEQRIFPFSPQTASKYFKMACDDKGIRDLRLHDLRHEATSALFEAGWGIAEVAGVTGHKDWRHLKRYTNLQPEDLAEKGKLLPFKKIRCVDR
;
A
#
# COMPACT_ATOMS: atom_id res chain seq x y z
N MET A 1 3.30 -35.60 -14.71
CA MET A 1 2.45 -36.80 -14.68
C MET A 1 1.68 -36.77 -13.38
N ALA A 2 0.36 -36.80 -13.50
CA ALA A 2 -0.57 -36.96 -12.42
C ALA A 2 -0.45 -38.36 -11.80
N SER A 3 -0.33 -38.43 -10.48
CA SER A 3 -0.52 -39.65 -9.71
C SER A 3 -1.86 -39.61 -8.98
N ILE A 4 -2.55 -40.75 -8.95
CA ILE A 4 -3.84 -40.90 -8.26
C ILE A 4 -3.69 -42.04 -7.28
N VAL A 5 -3.80 -41.71 -5.99
CA VAL A 5 -3.54 -42.63 -4.88
C VAL A 5 -4.77 -42.69 -3.98
N GLN A 6 -5.21 -43.90 -3.63
CA GLN A 6 -6.28 -44.09 -2.66
C GLN A 6 -5.75 -43.87 -1.23
N ILE A 7 -6.45 -43.07 -0.44
CA ILE A 7 -6.12 -42.77 0.96
C ILE A 7 -7.39 -42.99 1.79
N GLY A 8 -7.45 -44.12 2.49
CA GLY A 8 -8.66 -44.57 3.17
C GLY A 8 -9.83 -44.71 2.20
N THR A 9 -10.93 -44.01 2.47
CA THR A 9 -12.15 -44.00 1.64
C THR A 9 -12.15 -42.92 0.54
N ARG A 10 -11.04 -42.20 0.34
CA ARG A 10 -10.92 -41.08 -0.60
C ARG A 10 -9.80 -41.29 -1.61
N TRP A 11 -9.82 -40.51 -2.68
CA TRP A 11 -8.85 -40.54 -3.76
C TRP A 11 -8.07 -39.23 -3.80
N ARG A 12 -6.75 -39.27 -3.64
CA ARG A 12 -5.86 -38.12 -3.79
C ARG A 12 -5.32 -38.09 -5.21
N ALA A 13 -5.57 -37.00 -5.93
CA ALA A 13 -4.84 -36.68 -7.16
C ALA A 13 -3.68 -35.75 -6.82
N GLN A 14 -2.50 -36.01 -7.40
CA GLN A 14 -1.30 -35.21 -7.23
C GLN A 14 -0.63 -35.00 -8.59
N VAL A 15 -0.44 -33.76 -9.01
CA VAL A 15 0.27 -33.41 -10.24
C VAL A 15 1.65 -32.87 -9.85
N ARG A 16 2.72 -33.52 -10.31
CA ARG A 16 4.14 -33.13 -10.09
C ARG A 16 4.79 -32.71 -11.40
N ARG A 17 5.35 -31.51 -11.45
CA ARG A 17 6.22 -31.00 -12.53
C ARG A 17 7.22 -29.97 -11.98
N GLU A 18 8.49 -30.08 -12.40
CA GLU A 18 9.60 -29.15 -12.06
C GLU A 18 9.68 -28.77 -10.57
N GLY A 19 9.65 -29.77 -9.69
CA GLY A 19 9.85 -29.59 -8.25
C GLY A 19 8.65 -29.01 -7.47
N LYS A 20 7.55 -28.63 -8.15
CA LYS A 20 6.29 -28.21 -7.51
C LYS A 20 5.24 -29.30 -7.64
N SER A 21 4.48 -29.53 -6.56
CA SER A 21 3.39 -30.50 -6.54
C SER A 21 2.08 -29.87 -6.07
N ILE A 22 1.02 -30.05 -6.84
CA ILE A 22 -0.35 -29.66 -6.48
C ILE A 22 -1.12 -30.94 -6.20
N SER A 23 -1.87 -31.00 -5.10
CA SER A 23 -2.68 -32.19 -4.77
C SER A 23 -4.05 -31.82 -4.21
N LYS A 24 -5.05 -32.66 -4.47
CA LYS A 24 -6.43 -32.51 -3.97
C LYS A 24 -7.07 -33.88 -3.76
N THR A 25 -8.02 -33.98 -2.83
CA THR A 25 -8.69 -35.25 -2.48
C THR A 25 -10.17 -35.25 -2.84
N PHE A 26 -10.66 -36.39 -3.34
CA PHE A 26 -11.98 -36.59 -3.91
C PHE A 26 -12.64 -37.84 -3.30
N ARG A 27 -13.97 -37.95 -3.45
CA ARG A 27 -14.71 -39.12 -3.00
C ARG A 27 -14.55 -40.31 -3.95
N THR A 28 -14.42 -40.05 -5.26
CA THR A 28 -14.31 -41.10 -6.27
C THR A 28 -13.03 -40.97 -7.09
N LYS A 29 -12.54 -42.10 -7.62
CA LYS A 29 -11.38 -42.16 -8.52
C LYS A 29 -11.61 -41.32 -9.77
N ALA A 30 -12.82 -41.38 -10.34
CA ALA A 30 -13.19 -40.62 -11.53
C ALA A 30 -13.03 -39.11 -11.33
N GLN A 31 -13.50 -38.56 -10.20
CA GLN A 31 -13.34 -37.14 -9.88
C GLN A 31 -11.86 -36.75 -9.72
N ALA A 32 -11.06 -37.62 -9.10
CA ALA A 32 -9.62 -37.40 -8.97
C ALA A 32 -8.92 -37.40 -10.33
N SER A 33 -9.27 -38.32 -11.22
CA SER A 33 -8.72 -38.39 -12.58
C SER A 33 -9.08 -37.19 -13.44
N THR A 34 -10.35 -36.78 -13.44
CA THR A 34 -10.81 -35.61 -14.20
C THR A 34 -10.09 -34.35 -13.75
N TRP A 35 -10.03 -34.10 -12.43
CA TRP A 35 -9.31 -32.94 -11.90
C TRP A 35 -7.81 -32.98 -12.21
N ALA A 36 -7.17 -34.15 -12.11
CA ALA A 36 -5.75 -34.24 -12.40
C ALA A 36 -5.45 -33.93 -13.87
N ARG A 37 -6.32 -34.40 -14.78
CA ARG A 37 -6.23 -34.13 -16.21
C ARG A 37 -6.50 -32.65 -16.53
N GLU A 38 -7.47 -32.02 -15.88
CA GLU A 38 -7.73 -30.57 -16.02
C GLU A 38 -6.52 -29.74 -15.58
N ILE A 39 -5.84 -30.13 -14.51
CA ILE A 39 -4.63 -29.45 -14.04
C ILE A 39 -3.44 -29.68 -14.98
N GLU A 40 -3.26 -30.90 -15.51
CA GLU A 40 -2.22 -31.16 -16.52
C GLU A 40 -2.46 -30.35 -17.80
N VAL A 41 -3.71 -30.34 -18.30
CA VAL A 41 -4.11 -29.53 -19.44
C VAL A 41 -3.92 -28.05 -19.15
N ALA A 42 -4.30 -27.54 -17.98
CA ALA A 42 -4.10 -26.13 -17.63
C ALA A 42 -2.61 -25.74 -17.46
N VAL A 43 -1.75 -26.69 -17.08
CA VAL A 43 -0.29 -26.50 -17.03
C VAL A 43 0.30 -26.48 -18.44
N ASP A 44 -0.21 -27.31 -19.34
CA ASP A 44 0.19 -27.34 -20.75
C ASP A 44 -0.35 -26.11 -21.52
N GLU A 45 -1.59 -25.69 -21.25
CA GLU A 45 -2.21 -24.45 -21.76
C GLU A 45 -1.53 -23.20 -21.18
N GLY A 46 -1.14 -23.21 -19.90
CA GLY A 46 -0.40 -22.10 -19.29
C GLY A 46 0.99 -21.86 -19.88
N ARG A 47 1.52 -22.79 -20.70
CA ARG A 47 2.71 -22.60 -21.54
C ARG A 47 2.39 -22.22 -22.98
N ASN A 48 1.16 -22.44 -23.44
CA ASN A 48 0.72 -22.05 -24.76
C ASN A 48 0.25 -20.59 -24.70
N LEU A 49 1.20 -19.67 -24.87
CA LEU A 49 0.99 -18.23 -24.74
C LEU A 49 -0.11 -17.68 -25.69
N ASP A 50 -0.51 -18.44 -26.71
CA ASP A 50 -1.38 -17.95 -27.78
C ASP A 50 -2.87 -18.35 -27.65
N LYS A 51 -3.27 -19.12 -26.63
CA LYS A 51 -4.65 -19.64 -26.52
C LYS A 51 -5.22 -19.62 -25.11
N VAL A 52 -5.74 -18.48 -24.69
CA VAL A 52 -6.68 -18.40 -23.55
C VAL A 52 -8.11 -18.59 -24.06
N SER A 53 -8.92 -19.32 -23.30
CA SER A 53 -10.33 -19.52 -23.58
C SER A 53 -11.18 -19.43 -22.32
N ALA A 54 -12.51 -19.49 -22.48
CA ALA A 54 -13.47 -19.58 -21.39
C ALA A 54 -13.18 -20.74 -20.41
N LYS A 55 -12.49 -21.80 -20.86
CA LYS A 55 -12.11 -22.97 -20.05
C LYS A 55 -10.79 -22.82 -19.30
N THR A 56 -10.01 -21.78 -19.60
CA THR A 56 -8.73 -21.54 -18.92
C THR A 56 -8.96 -21.25 -17.44
N LEU A 57 -8.12 -21.83 -16.58
CA LEU A 57 -8.20 -21.65 -15.14
C LEU A 57 -7.73 -20.26 -14.70
N VAL A 58 -8.39 -19.68 -13.70
CA VAL A 58 -8.02 -18.37 -13.13
C VAL A 58 -6.54 -18.32 -12.66
N PRO A 59 -5.98 -19.35 -12.00
CA PRO A 59 -4.54 -19.41 -11.68
C PRO A 59 -3.60 -19.30 -12.89
N ALA A 60 -3.99 -19.85 -14.05
CA ALA A 60 -3.19 -19.74 -15.27
C ALA A 60 -3.18 -18.28 -15.76
N ILE A 61 -4.32 -17.59 -15.73
CA ILE A 61 -4.42 -16.17 -16.06
C ILE A 61 -3.57 -15.29 -15.13
N ILE A 62 -3.56 -15.58 -13.83
CA ILE A 62 -2.68 -14.91 -12.87
C ILE A 62 -1.19 -15.14 -13.21
N THR A 63 -0.85 -16.31 -13.76
CA THR A 63 0.51 -16.64 -14.20
C THR A 63 0.89 -15.83 -15.45
N HIS A 64 0.01 -15.77 -16.47
CA HIS A 64 0.21 -14.88 -17.64
C HIS A 64 0.37 -13.42 -17.23
N TYR A 65 -0.43 -12.93 -16.28
CA TYR A 65 -0.28 -11.58 -15.75
C TYR A 65 1.11 -11.34 -15.14
N ARG A 66 1.69 -12.33 -14.43
CA ARG A 66 3.05 -12.20 -13.89
C ARG A 66 4.11 -12.16 -14.98
N ILE A 67 3.97 -12.96 -16.04
CA ILE A 67 4.86 -12.94 -17.21
C ILE A 67 4.82 -11.57 -17.88
N LEU A 68 3.63 -11.04 -18.17
CA LEU A 68 3.44 -9.71 -18.75
C LEU A 68 4.09 -8.60 -17.90
N ARG A 69 4.04 -8.75 -16.57
CA ARG A 69 4.70 -7.83 -15.64
C ARG A 69 6.23 -7.91 -15.70
N GLU A 70 6.79 -9.09 -15.95
CA GLU A 70 8.23 -9.26 -16.20
C GLU A 70 8.64 -8.62 -17.53
N GLU A 71 7.92 -8.91 -18.62
CA GLU A 71 8.19 -8.38 -19.96
C GLU A 71 8.10 -6.85 -20.02
N SER A 72 7.18 -6.25 -19.26
CA SER A 72 7.06 -4.81 -19.10
C SER A 72 8.10 -4.18 -18.15
N LYS A 73 9.12 -4.95 -17.73
CA LYS A 73 10.20 -4.55 -16.80
C LYS A 73 9.67 -4.04 -15.45
N ARG A 74 8.51 -4.55 -15.03
CA ARG A 74 7.80 -4.17 -13.79
C ARG A 74 7.36 -5.42 -13.02
N PRO A 75 8.29 -6.33 -12.69
CA PRO A 75 7.95 -7.64 -12.14
C PRO A 75 7.19 -7.53 -10.83
N VAL A 76 6.33 -8.52 -10.58
CA VAL A 76 5.66 -8.66 -9.28
C VAL A 76 6.70 -9.11 -8.25
N ARG A 77 7.19 -8.17 -7.45
CA ARG A 77 8.23 -8.43 -6.43
C ARG A 77 7.75 -9.46 -5.41
N ALA A 78 8.57 -10.44 -5.11
CA ALA A 78 8.29 -11.44 -4.08
C ALA A 78 8.00 -10.77 -2.72
N LYS A 79 7.05 -11.32 -1.96
CA LYS A 79 6.61 -10.80 -0.64
C LYS A 79 6.04 -9.37 -0.68
N SER A 80 5.76 -8.82 -1.85
CA SER A 80 4.99 -7.59 -1.96
C SER A 80 3.50 -7.84 -1.68
N THR A 81 2.75 -6.79 -1.34
CA THR A 81 1.29 -6.88 -1.19
C THR A 81 0.63 -7.44 -2.45
N GLU A 82 1.12 -7.08 -3.63
CA GLU A 82 0.63 -7.62 -4.89
C GLU A 82 0.90 -9.13 -5.01
N ASP A 83 2.11 -9.59 -4.67
CA ASP A 83 2.44 -11.02 -4.67
C ASP A 83 1.52 -11.84 -3.75
N TYR A 84 1.29 -11.35 -2.53
CA TYR A 84 0.36 -11.98 -1.59
C TYR A 84 -1.07 -12.01 -2.12
N THR A 85 -1.56 -10.90 -2.69
CA THR A 85 -2.91 -10.81 -3.26
C THR A 85 -3.08 -11.82 -4.39
N LEU A 86 -2.13 -11.88 -5.32
CA LEU A 86 -2.18 -12.81 -6.45
C LEU A 86 -2.12 -14.29 -6.01
N LYS A 87 -1.31 -14.61 -4.99
CA LYS A 87 -1.28 -15.97 -4.41
C LYS A 87 -2.62 -16.36 -3.80
N GLN A 88 -3.22 -15.46 -3.02
CA GLN A 88 -4.53 -15.69 -2.41
C GLN A 88 -5.63 -15.86 -3.45
N LEU A 89 -5.63 -15.03 -4.51
CA LEU A 89 -6.59 -15.16 -5.61
C LEU A 89 -6.42 -16.52 -6.33
N ALA A 90 -5.18 -16.91 -6.64
CA ALA A 90 -4.90 -18.19 -7.29
C ALA A 90 -5.32 -19.39 -6.42
N GLU A 91 -5.08 -19.32 -5.11
CA GLU A 91 -5.49 -20.37 -4.17
C GLU A 91 -7.03 -20.47 -4.05
N HIS A 92 -7.71 -19.34 -3.92
CA HIS A 92 -9.16 -19.32 -3.75
C HIS A 92 -9.90 -19.79 -5.01
N PHE A 93 -9.46 -19.34 -6.19
CA PHE A 93 -10.06 -19.71 -7.47
C PHE A 93 -9.38 -20.93 -8.10
N ASN A 94 -8.72 -21.76 -7.29
CA ASN A 94 -8.10 -22.99 -7.78
C ASN A 94 -9.15 -23.96 -8.32
N GLY A 95 -8.99 -24.36 -9.59
CA GLY A 95 -9.95 -25.19 -10.31
C GLY A 95 -11.21 -24.44 -10.78
N VAL A 96 -11.21 -23.11 -10.74
CA VAL A 96 -12.27 -22.27 -11.32
C VAL A 96 -11.78 -21.77 -12.68
N THR A 97 -12.57 -22.01 -13.72
CA THR A 97 -12.36 -21.49 -15.06
C THR A 97 -12.81 -20.03 -15.19
N ILE A 98 -12.38 -19.35 -16.25
CA ILE A 98 -12.87 -18.01 -16.59
C ILE A 98 -14.41 -18.01 -16.71
N ALA A 99 -15.01 -18.99 -17.37
CA ALA A 99 -16.45 -19.08 -17.56
C ALA A 99 -17.22 -19.21 -16.25
N GLU A 100 -16.63 -19.87 -15.25
CA GLU A 100 -17.21 -20.05 -13.92
C GLU A 100 -17.00 -18.83 -13.01
N LEU A 101 -16.18 -17.87 -13.44
CA LEU A 101 -16.06 -16.59 -12.76
C LEU A 101 -17.31 -15.76 -13.03
N THR A 102 -18.17 -15.65 -12.02
CA THR A 102 -19.47 -14.99 -12.07
C THR A 102 -19.59 -14.02 -10.90
N PRO A 103 -20.55 -13.07 -10.93
CA PRO A 103 -20.82 -12.22 -9.77
C PRO A 103 -21.05 -13.03 -8.49
N LYS A 104 -21.72 -14.18 -8.60
CA LYS A 104 -21.98 -15.08 -7.46
C LYS A 104 -20.69 -15.67 -6.88
N THR A 105 -19.71 -16.07 -7.69
CA THR A 105 -18.44 -16.59 -7.17
C THR A 105 -17.59 -15.50 -6.55
N LEU A 106 -17.61 -14.28 -7.08
CA LEU A 106 -16.94 -13.11 -6.49
C LEU A 106 -17.55 -12.70 -5.15
N VAL A 107 -18.88 -12.74 -5.02
CA VAL A 107 -19.58 -12.50 -3.74
C VAL A 107 -19.17 -13.54 -2.70
N LYS A 108 -19.12 -14.83 -3.08
CA LYS A 108 -18.66 -15.90 -2.17
C LYS A 108 -17.21 -15.69 -1.72
N PHE A 109 -16.32 -15.29 -2.63
CA PHE A 109 -14.95 -14.93 -2.30
C PHE A 109 -14.90 -13.78 -1.27
N ALA A 110 -15.61 -12.70 -1.54
CA ALA A 110 -15.66 -11.54 -0.66
C ALA A 110 -16.20 -11.89 0.75
N GLN A 111 -17.24 -12.71 0.83
CA GLN A 111 -17.76 -13.22 2.11
C GLN A 111 -16.75 -14.12 2.83
N ALA A 112 -16.01 -14.97 2.12
CA ALA A 112 -14.94 -15.78 2.72
C ALA A 112 -13.82 -14.90 3.28
N ARG A 113 -13.45 -13.83 2.57
CA ARG A 113 -12.45 -12.86 3.03
C ARG A 113 -12.89 -12.11 4.29
N HIS A 114 -14.14 -11.66 4.34
CA HIS A 114 -14.73 -11.06 5.54
C HIS A 114 -14.74 -12.02 6.73
N ARG A 115 -15.15 -13.27 6.53
CA ARG A 115 -15.10 -14.31 7.58
C ARG A 115 -13.68 -14.58 8.08
N ALA A 116 -12.68 -14.39 7.23
CA ALA A 116 -11.26 -14.45 7.61
C ALA A 116 -10.72 -13.14 8.21
N GLY A 117 -11.58 -12.16 8.53
CA GLY A 117 -11.22 -10.91 9.20
C GLY A 117 -10.74 -9.78 8.27
N ALA A 118 -10.83 -9.93 6.94
CA ALA A 118 -10.47 -8.85 6.03
C ALA A 118 -11.55 -7.76 5.99
N GLY A 119 -11.15 -6.50 6.21
CA GLY A 119 -12.05 -5.36 6.06
C GLY A 119 -12.43 -5.08 4.59
N ALA A 120 -13.53 -4.36 4.39
CA ALA A 120 -14.10 -4.08 3.07
C ALA A 120 -13.13 -3.41 2.08
N ALA A 121 -12.21 -2.56 2.56
CA ALA A 121 -11.19 -1.94 1.73
C ALA A 121 -10.15 -2.93 1.18
N THR A 122 -9.76 -3.93 1.99
CA THR A 122 -8.85 -4.99 1.57
C THR A 122 -9.52 -5.87 0.52
N VAL A 123 -10.77 -6.27 0.75
CA VAL A 123 -11.53 -7.06 -0.22
C VAL A 123 -11.74 -6.29 -1.53
N ASN A 124 -11.98 -4.99 -1.46
CA ASN A 124 -12.07 -4.14 -2.64
C ASN A 124 -10.77 -4.12 -3.45
N MET A 125 -9.61 -4.12 -2.77
CA MET A 125 -8.31 -4.21 -3.42
C MET A 125 -8.11 -5.57 -4.09
N ASP A 126 -8.48 -6.67 -3.42
CA ASP A 126 -8.41 -8.03 -3.96
C ASP A 126 -9.25 -8.15 -5.25
N ILE A 127 -10.51 -7.71 -5.21
CA ILE A 127 -11.43 -7.70 -6.37
C ILE A 127 -10.91 -6.82 -7.50
N SER A 128 -10.40 -5.62 -7.17
CA SER A 128 -9.87 -4.69 -8.17
C SER A 128 -8.60 -5.25 -8.82
N LYS A 129 -7.74 -5.94 -8.05
CA LYS A 129 -6.55 -6.62 -8.57
C LYS A 129 -6.93 -7.75 -9.53
N LEU A 130 -7.92 -8.57 -9.18
CA LEU A 130 -8.44 -9.58 -10.10
C LEU A 130 -8.95 -8.96 -11.41
N GLY A 131 -9.68 -7.84 -11.34
CA GLY A 131 -10.11 -7.14 -12.55
C GLY A 131 -8.96 -6.59 -13.39
N THR A 132 -7.88 -6.11 -12.76
CA THR A 132 -6.67 -5.70 -13.48
C THR A 132 -5.97 -6.89 -14.14
N VAL A 133 -5.88 -8.03 -13.46
CA VAL A 133 -5.32 -9.28 -14.02
C VAL A 133 -6.10 -9.68 -15.26
N LEU A 134 -7.43 -9.79 -15.16
CA LEU A 134 -8.29 -10.19 -16.28
C LEU A 134 -8.17 -9.24 -17.46
N ARG A 135 -8.30 -7.92 -17.25
CA ARG A 135 -8.22 -6.93 -18.34
C ARG A 135 -6.86 -6.89 -19.02
N HIS A 136 -5.77 -6.90 -18.25
CA HIS A 136 -4.43 -6.81 -18.84
C HIS A 136 -4.08 -8.06 -19.64
N THR A 137 -4.43 -9.24 -19.13
CA THR A 137 -4.20 -10.50 -19.85
C THR A 137 -5.12 -10.61 -21.08
N ALA A 138 -6.39 -10.20 -20.97
CA ALA A 138 -7.33 -10.09 -22.10
C ALA A 138 -6.79 -9.24 -23.25
N SER A 139 -6.36 -8.01 -22.94
CA SER A 139 -5.83 -7.10 -23.96
C SER A 139 -4.51 -7.59 -24.58
N PHE A 140 -3.67 -8.31 -23.82
CA PHE A 140 -2.40 -8.80 -24.34
C PHE A 140 -2.55 -10.04 -25.23
N LEU A 141 -3.51 -10.91 -24.90
CA LEU A 141 -3.76 -12.17 -25.61
C LEU A 141 -4.91 -12.08 -26.61
N ASP A 142 -5.38 -10.85 -26.88
CA ASP A 142 -6.46 -10.53 -27.82
C ASP A 142 -7.70 -11.43 -27.66
N PHE A 143 -8.15 -11.61 -26.43
CA PHE A 143 -9.38 -12.35 -26.13
C PHE A 143 -10.38 -11.50 -25.35
N ASP A 144 -11.65 -11.66 -25.66
CA ASP A 144 -12.71 -10.92 -25.00
C ASP A 144 -13.11 -11.57 -23.66
N LEU A 145 -13.39 -10.72 -22.68
CA LEU A 145 -13.90 -11.12 -21.38
C LEU A 145 -15.09 -10.26 -20.98
N PRO A 146 -16.20 -10.88 -20.53
CA PRO A 146 -17.26 -10.11 -19.92
C PRO A 146 -16.74 -9.40 -18.66
N ASP A 147 -17.18 -8.16 -18.44
CA ASP A 147 -16.86 -7.42 -17.21
C ASP A 147 -17.60 -7.99 -15.99
N VAL A 148 -17.16 -9.15 -15.54
CA VAL A 148 -17.69 -9.84 -14.37
C VAL A 148 -17.47 -9.01 -13.09
N ILE A 149 -16.39 -8.24 -13.03
CA ILE A 149 -16.03 -7.42 -11.87
C ILE A 149 -17.00 -6.26 -11.75
N GLY A 150 -17.24 -5.52 -12.84
CA GLY A 150 -18.25 -4.46 -12.90
C GLY A 150 -19.64 -4.97 -12.54
N LYS A 151 -20.06 -6.12 -13.10
CA LYS A 151 -21.35 -6.75 -12.78
C LYS A 151 -21.48 -7.17 -11.30
N ALA A 152 -20.39 -7.52 -10.63
CA ALA A 152 -20.41 -7.93 -9.23
C ALA A 152 -20.43 -6.75 -8.24
N ARG A 153 -19.85 -5.60 -8.61
CA ARG A 153 -19.68 -4.45 -7.72
C ARG A 153 -20.98 -3.95 -7.07
N PRO A 154 -22.13 -3.82 -7.78
CA PRO A 154 -23.38 -3.40 -7.15
C PRO A 154 -23.79 -4.30 -5.98
N MET A 155 -23.74 -5.62 -6.16
CA MET A 155 -24.08 -6.58 -5.11
C MET A 155 -23.04 -6.56 -3.97
N LEU A 156 -21.75 -6.48 -4.29
CA LEU A 156 -20.69 -6.39 -3.29
C LEU A 156 -20.83 -5.13 -2.42
N HIS A 157 -21.23 -4.00 -3.01
CA HIS A 157 -21.53 -2.77 -2.28
C HIS A 157 -22.82 -2.89 -1.45
N HIS A 158 -23.90 -3.44 -2.02
CA HIS A 158 -25.15 -3.67 -1.31
C HIS A 158 -24.95 -4.51 -0.04
N LEU A 159 -24.14 -5.57 -0.15
CA LEU A 159 -23.76 -6.43 0.98
C LEU A 159 -22.66 -5.85 1.88
N ARG A 160 -22.18 -4.63 1.59
CA ARG A 160 -21.08 -3.95 2.31
C ARG A 160 -19.78 -4.76 2.38
N LEU A 161 -19.56 -5.65 1.40
CA LEU A 161 -18.37 -6.49 1.33
C LEU A 161 -17.17 -5.75 0.78
N ILE A 162 -17.38 -4.68 0.01
CA ILE A 162 -16.34 -3.79 -0.50
C ILE A 162 -16.63 -2.33 -0.13
N GLY A 163 -15.57 -1.53 0.02
CA GLY A 163 -15.70 -0.11 0.38
C GLY A 163 -14.37 0.62 0.37
N ALA A 164 -14.40 1.90 0.68
CA ALA A 164 -13.20 2.68 0.94
C ALA A 164 -12.62 2.30 2.31
N ALA A 165 -11.30 2.50 2.49
CA ALA A 165 -10.71 2.45 3.82
C ALA A 165 -11.32 3.54 4.70
N GLY A 166 -11.58 3.23 5.97
CA GLY A 166 -11.99 4.24 6.95
C GLY A 166 -10.93 5.33 7.06
N LYS A 167 -11.36 6.54 7.43
CA LYS A 167 -10.45 7.62 7.77
C LYS A 167 -9.91 7.38 9.18
N ARG A 168 -8.60 7.54 9.34
CA ARG A 168 -7.93 7.48 10.64
C ARG A 168 -7.64 8.91 11.08
N GLU A 169 -8.19 9.28 12.24
CA GLU A 169 -8.10 10.60 12.88
C GLU A 169 -7.34 10.53 14.22
N ARG A 170 -6.60 9.44 14.46
CA ARG A 170 -5.82 9.25 15.69
C ARG A 170 -4.65 10.24 15.71
N ARG A 171 -4.60 11.05 16.77
CA ARG A 171 -3.51 11.97 17.09
C ARG A 171 -2.89 11.60 18.44
N PRO A 172 -1.56 11.56 18.58
CA PRO A 172 -0.90 11.29 19.85
C PRO A 172 -1.07 12.46 20.84
N THR A 173 -1.08 12.18 22.14
CA THR A 173 -0.93 13.22 23.16
C THR A 173 0.55 13.49 23.46
N ALA A 174 0.85 14.66 24.04
CA ALA A 174 2.21 14.98 24.47
C ALA A 174 2.77 13.95 25.47
N ASP A 175 1.93 13.49 26.40
CA ASP A 175 2.24 12.47 27.39
C ASP A 175 2.51 11.09 26.75
N GLU A 176 1.74 10.69 25.72
CA GLU A 176 2.03 9.47 24.95
C GLU A 176 3.39 9.53 24.26
N ILE A 177 3.71 10.65 23.61
CA ILE A 177 5.02 10.85 22.97
C ILE A 177 6.15 10.81 24.00
N ALA A 178 5.98 11.47 25.15
CA ALA A 178 6.97 11.47 26.22
C ALA A 178 7.23 10.06 26.76
N ARG A 179 6.19 9.25 26.96
CA ARG A 179 6.34 7.84 27.37
C ARG A 179 7.09 7.00 26.34
N ILE A 180 6.82 7.19 25.05
CA ILE A 180 7.53 6.45 23.98
C ILE A 180 9.00 6.88 23.91
N MET A 181 9.30 8.17 24.06
CA MET A 181 10.68 8.66 24.14
C MET A 181 11.41 8.19 25.42
N ALA A 182 10.70 8.00 26.53
CA ALA A 182 11.25 7.37 27.72
C ALA A 182 11.59 5.89 27.47
N TRP A 183 10.69 5.14 26.80
CA TRP A 183 10.93 3.76 26.42
C TRP A 183 12.21 3.58 25.59
N ASP A 184 12.47 4.46 24.62
CA ASP A 184 13.68 4.45 23.79
C ASP A 184 14.97 4.56 24.64
N ARG A 185 14.95 5.38 25.70
CA ARG A 185 16.07 5.53 26.63
C ARG A 185 16.24 4.34 27.57
N GLU A 186 15.14 3.69 27.94
CA GLU A 186 15.13 2.51 28.81
C GLU A 186 15.62 1.24 28.10
N HIS A 187 15.60 1.21 26.76
CA HIS A 187 15.93 0.04 25.95
C HIS A 187 17.14 0.31 25.01
N PRO A 188 18.34 0.56 25.56
CA PRO A 188 19.54 0.90 24.77
C PRO A 188 20.02 -0.22 23.84
N GLU A 189 19.55 -1.46 24.02
CA GLU A 189 19.78 -2.58 23.08
C GLU A 189 19.12 -2.36 21.70
N HIS A 190 18.17 -1.43 21.62
CA HIS A 190 17.56 -1.01 20.37
C HIS A 190 18.35 0.13 19.72
N THR A 191 19.18 -0.22 18.73
CA THR A 191 20.12 0.71 18.09
C THR A 191 19.51 1.80 17.21
N LEU A 192 18.21 1.73 16.90
CA LEU A 192 17.52 2.76 16.11
C LEU A 192 17.10 3.89 17.06
N PRO A 193 17.55 5.14 16.85
CA PRO A 193 17.20 6.27 17.72
C PRO A 193 15.73 6.65 17.51
N LEU A 194 14.82 5.99 18.23
CA LEU A 194 13.39 6.13 17.97
C LEU A 194 12.89 7.52 18.35
N ALA A 195 13.42 8.12 19.42
CA ALA A 195 13.08 9.48 19.82
C ALA A 195 13.33 10.49 18.70
N ASP A 196 14.47 10.38 18.02
CA ASP A 196 14.88 11.24 16.91
C ASP A 196 13.97 11.06 15.70
N VAL A 197 13.61 9.80 15.40
CA VAL A 197 12.65 9.46 14.36
C VAL A 197 11.27 10.04 14.67
N ILE A 198 10.84 10.03 15.93
CA ILE A 198 9.56 10.61 16.35
C ILE A 198 9.60 12.13 16.21
N GLU A 199 10.65 12.77 16.70
CA GLU A 199 10.82 14.22 16.67
C GLU A 199 10.76 14.77 15.24
N ILE A 200 11.56 14.21 14.32
CA ILE A 200 11.58 14.67 12.93
C ILE A 200 10.25 14.43 12.20
N ASN A 201 9.57 13.29 12.46
CA ASN A 201 8.26 13.01 11.84
C ASN A 201 7.15 13.87 12.44
N GLY A 202 7.24 14.22 13.72
CA GLY A 202 6.29 15.10 14.40
C GLY A 202 6.39 16.57 13.96
N GLN A 203 7.55 16.98 13.41
CA GLN A 203 7.78 18.35 12.94
C GLN A 203 7.60 18.49 11.42
N SER A 204 8.37 17.75 10.63
CA SER A 204 8.36 17.87 9.16
C SER A 204 7.41 16.90 8.46
N GLY A 205 6.73 16.02 9.20
CA GLY A 205 5.62 15.22 8.68
C GLY A 205 5.99 14.29 7.53
N PHE A 206 7.23 13.79 7.43
CA PHE A 206 7.66 12.91 6.33
C PHE A 206 6.77 11.66 6.18
N ARG A 207 6.67 11.10 4.97
CA ARG A 207 6.11 9.74 4.86
C ARG A 207 7.09 8.79 5.52
N ARG A 208 6.57 7.77 6.21
CA ARG A 208 7.34 6.79 7.01
C ARG A 208 8.61 6.26 6.32
N GLY A 209 8.58 6.04 5.01
CA GLY A 209 9.73 5.50 4.27
C GLY A 209 10.63 6.53 3.61
N GLU A 210 10.34 7.82 3.71
CA GLU A 210 11.14 8.91 3.11
C GLU A 210 12.41 9.13 3.95
N ILE A 211 12.28 9.31 5.27
CA ILE A 211 13.41 9.61 6.16
C ILE A 211 14.57 8.61 6.11
N PHE A 212 14.27 7.31 5.93
CA PHE A 212 15.25 6.22 5.94
C PHE A 212 16.01 6.06 4.61
N ARG A 213 15.70 6.89 3.61
CA ARG A 213 16.39 6.90 2.31
C ARG A 213 17.15 8.20 2.07
N ILE A 214 17.01 9.18 2.97
CA ILE A 214 17.71 10.45 2.86
C ILE A 214 19.19 10.20 3.11
N GLU A 215 20.02 10.73 2.22
CA GLU A 215 21.47 10.68 2.33
C GLU A 215 22.05 12.02 2.79
N TRP A 216 23.26 12.01 3.36
CA TRP A 216 23.93 13.23 3.79
C TRP A 216 24.16 14.23 2.65
N ARG A 217 24.38 13.75 1.43
CA ARG A 217 24.49 14.60 0.22
C ARG A 217 23.19 15.27 -0.20
N ASP A 218 22.05 14.81 0.34
CA ASP A 218 20.73 15.38 0.06
C ASP A 218 20.37 16.48 1.06
N LEU A 219 21.21 16.74 2.06
CA LEU A 219 21.01 17.78 3.06
C LEU A 219 21.61 19.11 2.58
N ASP A 220 20.76 20.14 2.52
CA ASP A 220 21.20 21.53 2.40
C ASP A 220 21.05 22.19 3.78
N GLU A 221 22.16 22.22 4.52
CA GLU A 221 22.19 22.80 5.86
C GLU A 221 21.95 24.31 5.86
N ILE A 222 22.39 25.02 4.81
CA ILE A 222 22.32 26.48 4.73
C ILE A 222 20.85 26.90 4.57
N ASN A 223 20.15 26.27 3.63
CA ASN A 223 18.75 26.56 3.35
C ASN A 223 17.77 25.75 4.22
N ARG A 224 18.30 24.93 5.14
CA ARG A 224 17.53 24.09 6.08
C ARG A 224 16.53 23.20 5.36
N MET A 225 16.97 22.51 4.31
CA MET A 225 16.11 21.65 3.51
C MET A 225 16.78 20.33 3.15
N VAL A 226 15.97 19.37 2.74
CA VAL A 226 16.44 18.05 2.34
C VAL A 226 15.78 17.58 1.06
N LEU A 227 16.58 16.99 0.16
CA LEU A 227 16.09 16.44 -1.09
C LEU A 227 15.52 15.04 -0.87
N VAL A 228 14.20 14.89 -0.97
CA VAL A 228 13.54 13.58 -0.90
C VAL A 228 13.47 12.98 -2.30
N ARG A 229 14.27 11.94 -2.55
CA ARG A 229 14.33 11.28 -3.85
C ARG A 229 13.20 10.27 -4.09
N ASP A 230 12.76 10.18 -5.35
CA ASP A 230 11.70 9.29 -5.84
C ASP A 230 10.46 9.32 -4.93
N ARG A 231 10.04 10.54 -4.61
CA ARG A 231 8.91 10.78 -3.71
C ARG A 231 7.66 10.16 -4.31
N LYS A 232 6.83 9.59 -3.43
CA LYS A 232 5.67 8.79 -3.85
C LYS A 232 4.70 9.64 -4.67
N ASP A 233 4.60 9.30 -5.95
CA ASP A 233 3.62 9.84 -6.89
C ASP A 233 2.85 8.67 -7.54
N PRO A 234 1.52 8.77 -7.76
CA PRO A 234 0.73 7.71 -8.39
C PRO A 234 1.15 7.37 -9.82
N ARG A 235 1.71 8.32 -10.56
CA ARG A 235 2.04 8.18 -11.99
C ARG A 235 3.54 8.22 -12.26
N ASN A 236 4.26 9.14 -11.61
CA ASN A 236 5.66 9.41 -11.90
C ASN A 236 6.52 9.36 -10.64
N LYS A 237 6.85 8.15 -10.17
CA LYS A 237 7.70 7.99 -8.99
C LYS A 237 9.19 8.20 -9.29
N VAL A 238 9.68 7.66 -10.41
CA VAL A 238 11.11 7.71 -10.78
C VAL A 238 11.47 9.11 -11.23
N GLY A 239 12.54 9.68 -10.66
CA GLY A 239 13.00 11.04 -10.96
C GLY A 239 12.17 12.14 -10.29
N ASN A 240 11.12 11.79 -9.54
CA ASN A 240 10.33 12.77 -8.78
C ASN A 240 11.05 13.13 -7.48
N HIS A 241 12.05 14.00 -7.58
CA HIS A 241 12.79 14.55 -6.45
C HIS A 241 12.14 15.86 -6.00
N GLU A 242 11.96 16.02 -4.70
CA GLU A 242 11.36 17.23 -4.12
C GLU A 242 12.17 17.70 -2.92
N TRP A 243 12.49 18.99 -2.87
CA TRP A 243 13.05 19.61 -1.68
C TRP A 243 11.96 19.76 -0.62
N VAL A 244 12.29 19.38 0.61
CA VAL A 244 11.40 19.46 1.77
C VAL A 244 12.06 20.34 2.81
N PRO A 245 11.38 21.40 3.30
CA PRO A 245 11.90 22.22 4.38
C PRO A 245 11.96 21.43 5.70
N LEU A 246 13.05 21.61 6.44
CA LEU A 246 13.23 21.08 7.79
C LEU A 246 12.71 22.09 8.80
N ILE A 247 11.58 21.79 9.43
CA ILE A 247 10.89 22.70 10.36
C ILE A 247 11.22 22.35 11.81
N GLY A 248 11.20 23.37 12.68
CA GLY A 248 11.48 23.22 14.10
C GLY A 248 12.90 22.68 14.31
N THR A 249 13.00 21.64 15.14
CA THR A 249 14.25 20.98 15.51
C THR A 249 14.74 19.94 14.50
N SER A 250 14.05 19.77 13.35
CA SER A 250 14.35 18.70 12.38
C SER A 250 15.80 18.73 11.87
N LEU A 251 16.37 19.91 11.67
CA LEU A 251 17.78 20.03 11.25
C LEU A 251 18.73 19.60 12.37
N ASP A 252 18.45 19.97 13.62
CA ASP A 252 19.29 19.61 14.77
C ASP A 252 19.27 18.09 15.00
N VAL A 253 18.09 17.48 14.87
CA VAL A 253 17.92 16.02 14.89
C VAL A 253 18.74 15.33 13.80
N ILE A 254 18.74 15.87 12.58
CA ILE A 254 19.57 15.34 11.49
C ILE A 254 21.05 15.47 11.85
N LYS A 255 21.49 16.66 12.30
CA LYS A 255 22.91 16.95 12.55
C LYS A 255 23.50 16.13 13.69
N ARG A 256 22.70 15.69 14.66
CA ARG A 256 23.17 14.81 15.74
C ARG A 256 23.29 13.33 15.35
N GLN A 257 22.83 12.92 14.16
CA GLN A 257 23.00 11.53 13.72
C GLN A 257 24.47 11.21 13.43
N PRO A 258 24.93 9.98 13.76
CA PRO A 258 26.29 9.58 13.50
C PRO A 258 26.59 9.47 11.99
N LYS A 259 27.73 10.02 11.57
CA LYS A 259 28.27 9.85 10.21
C LYS A 259 29.21 8.64 10.18
N ALA A 260 28.63 7.44 10.06
CA ALA A 260 29.41 6.21 9.99
C ALA A 260 30.16 6.08 8.64
N VAL A 261 31.40 5.59 8.69
CA VAL A 261 32.23 5.38 7.49
C VAL A 261 31.53 4.41 6.54
N GLY A 262 31.39 4.80 5.27
CA GLY A 262 30.77 3.99 4.23
C GLY A 262 29.24 3.98 4.22
N GLU A 263 28.58 4.63 5.18
CA GLU A 263 27.12 4.80 5.18
C GLU A 263 26.75 6.22 4.72
N GLN A 264 25.94 6.29 3.68
CA GLN A 264 25.52 7.56 3.09
C GLN A 264 24.22 8.08 3.69
N ARG A 265 23.40 7.21 4.28
CA ARG A 265 22.08 7.55 4.81
C ARG A 265 22.18 8.17 6.19
N ILE A 266 21.32 9.17 6.44
CA ILE A 266 21.20 9.83 7.74
C ILE A 266 20.61 8.87 8.78
N PHE A 267 19.58 8.10 8.39
CA PHE A 267 18.98 7.05 9.21
C PHE A 267 19.13 5.70 8.49
N PRO A 268 20.18 4.92 8.74
CA PRO A 268 20.51 3.71 7.98
C PRO A 268 19.67 2.47 8.35
N PHE A 269 18.42 2.67 8.74
CA PHE A 269 17.53 1.62 9.25
C PHE A 269 16.40 1.29 8.26
N SER A 270 15.75 0.15 8.45
CA SER A 270 14.54 -0.15 7.68
C SER A 270 13.32 0.57 8.29
N PRO A 271 12.38 1.07 7.46
CA PRO A 271 11.10 1.62 7.96
C PRO A 271 10.27 0.61 8.78
N GLN A 272 10.48 -0.69 8.54
CA GLN A 272 9.86 -1.78 9.28
C GLN A 272 10.41 -1.86 10.70
N THR A 273 11.72 -1.67 10.88
CA THR A 273 12.36 -1.62 12.21
C THR A 273 11.78 -0.49 13.05
N ALA A 274 11.70 0.73 12.49
CA ALA A 274 11.10 1.86 13.20
C ALA A 274 9.63 1.61 13.58
N SER A 275 8.85 1.02 12.66
CA SER A 275 7.45 0.66 12.94
C SER A 275 7.34 -0.39 14.06
N LYS A 276 8.28 -1.35 14.08
CA LYS A 276 8.34 -2.41 15.08
C LYS A 276 8.67 -1.82 16.45
N TYR A 277 9.74 -1.02 16.56
CA TYR A 277 10.15 -0.43 17.84
C TYR A 277 9.09 0.52 18.39
N PHE A 278 8.51 1.36 17.52
CA PHE A 278 7.38 2.20 17.92
C PHE A 278 6.20 1.39 18.46
N LYS A 279 5.87 0.25 17.82
CA LYS A 279 4.82 -0.65 18.30
C LYS A 279 5.19 -1.28 19.65
N MET A 280 6.42 -1.76 19.82
CA MET A 280 6.89 -2.31 21.10
C MET A 280 6.79 -1.28 22.22
N ALA A 281 7.21 -0.04 21.97
CA ALA A 281 7.07 1.06 22.92
C ALA A 281 5.61 1.35 23.28
N CYS A 282 4.71 1.35 22.29
CA CYS A 282 3.28 1.55 22.55
C CYS A 282 2.70 0.42 23.38
N ASP A 283 3.03 -0.84 23.04
CA ASP A 283 2.53 -2.01 23.75
C ASP A 283 3.02 -2.03 25.21
N ASP A 284 4.32 -1.75 25.44
CA ASP A 284 4.93 -1.66 26.78
C ASP A 284 4.34 -0.52 27.63
N LYS A 285 4.15 0.66 27.03
CA LYS A 285 3.58 1.83 27.72
C LYS A 285 2.06 1.86 27.76
N GLY A 286 1.38 0.78 27.33
CA GLY A 286 -0.07 0.67 27.35
C GLY A 286 -0.81 1.63 26.41
N ILE A 287 -0.13 2.17 25.40
CA ILE A 287 -0.67 3.13 24.43
C ILE A 287 -1.46 2.39 23.35
N ARG A 288 -2.76 2.65 23.29
CA ARG A 288 -3.67 1.93 22.39
C ARG A 288 -3.78 2.61 21.05
N ASP A 289 -3.78 1.77 20.01
CA ASP A 289 -4.06 2.13 18.62
C ASP A 289 -3.31 3.40 18.17
N LEU A 290 -2.00 3.46 18.37
CA LEU A 290 -1.12 4.50 17.83
C LEU A 290 -0.07 3.87 16.90
N ARG A 291 0.25 4.53 15.79
CA ARG A 291 1.22 4.07 14.80
C ARG A 291 2.20 5.18 14.50
N LEU A 292 3.43 4.82 14.13
CA LEU A 292 4.44 5.79 13.70
C LEU A 292 3.95 6.72 12.58
N HIS A 293 3.10 6.24 11.67
CA HIS A 293 2.56 7.07 10.60
C HIS A 293 1.54 8.12 11.07
N ASP A 294 0.97 7.97 12.26
CA ASP A 294 0.06 8.95 12.84
C ASP A 294 0.80 10.25 13.20
N LEU A 295 2.12 10.21 13.41
CA LEU A 295 2.95 11.41 13.60
C LEU A 295 2.91 12.35 12.39
N ARG A 296 2.79 11.81 11.17
CA ARG A 296 2.59 12.64 9.98
C ARG A 296 1.23 13.32 10.01
N HIS A 297 0.20 12.62 10.48
CA HIS A 297 -1.14 13.18 10.62
C HIS A 297 -1.14 14.27 11.71
N GLU A 298 -0.43 14.05 12.81
CA GLU A 298 -0.18 15.05 13.85
C GLU A 298 0.52 16.29 13.29
N ALA A 299 1.70 16.14 12.68
CA ALA A 299 2.47 17.24 12.12
C ALA A 299 1.65 18.07 11.12
N THR A 300 0.86 17.40 10.27
CA THR A 300 -0.01 18.10 9.32
C THR A 300 -1.09 18.91 10.04
N SER A 301 -1.71 18.34 11.09
CA SER A 301 -2.74 19.02 11.89
C SER A 301 -2.15 20.22 12.64
N ALA A 302 -1.00 20.03 13.30
CA ALA A 302 -0.31 21.04 14.07
C ALA A 302 0.10 22.25 13.21
N LEU A 303 0.52 22.05 11.95
CA LEU A 303 0.81 23.16 11.03
C LEU A 303 -0.45 23.99 10.71
N PHE A 304 -1.59 23.35 10.48
CA PHE A 304 -2.85 24.07 10.28
C PHE A 304 -3.30 24.80 11.55
N GLU A 305 -3.15 24.18 12.72
CA GLU A 305 -3.42 24.81 14.02
C GLU A 305 -2.50 26.01 14.28
N ALA A 306 -1.26 25.96 13.77
CA ALA A 306 -0.32 27.07 13.78
C ALA A 306 -0.61 28.14 12.70
N GLY A 307 -1.73 28.04 11.97
CA GLY A 307 -2.19 29.06 11.01
C GLY A 307 -1.58 28.97 9.62
N TRP A 308 -0.87 27.89 9.28
CA TRP A 308 -0.24 27.73 7.97
C TRP A 308 -1.27 27.55 6.86
N GLY A 309 -1.02 28.17 5.71
CA GLY A 309 -1.82 28.00 4.51
C GLY A 309 -1.68 26.62 3.89
N ILE A 310 -2.70 26.17 3.16
CA ILE A 310 -2.72 24.84 2.50
C ILE A 310 -1.48 24.60 1.62
N ALA A 311 -1.04 25.62 0.88
CA ALA A 311 0.13 25.54 0.01
C ALA A 311 1.43 25.32 0.79
N GLU A 312 1.57 25.99 1.94
CA GLU A 312 2.75 25.89 2.80
C GLU A 312 2.77 24.52 3.47
N VAL A 313 1.65 24.09 4.06
CA VAL A 313 1.50 22.74 4.62
C VAL A 313 1.78 21.67 3.56
N ALA A 314 1.29 21.85 2.33
CA ALA A 314 1.55 20.95 1.21
C ALA A 314 3.05 20.89 0.85
N GLY A 315 3.76 22.02 0.89
CA GLY A 315 5.20 22.09 0.66
C GLY A 315 6.01 21.32 1.72
N VAL A 316 5.68 21.50 3.00
CA VAL A 316 6.33 20.78 4.11
C VAL A 316 6.02 19.29 4.04
N THR A 317 4.74 18.93 4.00
CA THR A 317 4.31 17.54 4.12
C THR A 317 4.42 16.78 2.80
N GLY A 318 4.50 17.44 1.65
CA GLY A 318 4.58 16.79 0.33
C GLY A 318 3.28 16.22 -0.21
N HIS A 319 2.19 16.93 -0.02
CA HIS A 319 0.92 16.58 -0.62
C HIS A 319 0.79 17.29 -1.97
N LYS A 320 0.90 16.54 -3.07
CA LYS A 320 0.64 17.08 -4.42
C LYS A 320 -0.83 17.41 -4.64
N ASP A 321 -1.72 16.56 -4.16
CA ASP A 321 -3.17 16.78 -4.25
C ASP A 321 -3.70 17.32 -2.93
N TRP A 322 -4.10 18.59 -2.96
CA TRP A 322 -4.55 19.35 -1.80
C TRP A 322 -5.90 18.86 -1.27
N ARG A 323 -6.67 18.08 -2.05
CA ARG A 323 -7.93 17.47 -1.56
C ARG A 323 -7.70 16.55 -0.36
N HIS A 324 -6.50 15.97 -0.24
CA HIS A 324 -6.12 15.18 0.94
C HIS A 324 -5.88 16.05 2.19
N LEU A 325 -5.60 17.34 2.03
CA LEU A 325 -5.39 18.28 3.13
C LEU A 325 -6.71 18.88 3.64
N LYS A 326 -7.80 18.83 2.86
CA LYS A 326 -9.11 19.37 3.23
C LYS A 326 -9.64 18.86 4.58
N ARG A 327 -9.25 17.65 5.00
CA ARG A 327 -9.68 17.09 6.29
C ARG A 327 -9.05 17.75 7.52
N TYR A 328 -7.97 18.50 7.32
CA TYR A 328 -7.26 19.22 8.39
C TYR A 328 -7.65 20.69 8.46
N THR A 329 -8.40 21.18 7.48
CA THR A 329 -8.84 22.56 7.41
C THR A 329 -10.18 22.69 8.11
N ASN A 330 -10.18 23.08 9.39
CA ASN A 330 -11.39 23.49 10.11
C ASN A 330 -11.59 25.00 9.90
N LEU A 331 -11.87 25.41 8.66
CA LEU A 331 -12.16 26.81 8.36
C LEU A 331 -13.59 27.13 8.79
N GLN A 332 -13.77 27.95 9.82
CA GLN A 332 -15.07 28.50 10.17
C GLN A 332 -15.32 29.80 9.38
N PRO A 333 -16.55 30.07 8.91
CA PRO A 333 -16.89 31.33 8.25
C PRO A 333 -16.48 32.59 9.04
N GLU A 334 -16.52 32.53 10.37
CA GLU A 334 -16.17 33.59 11.29
C GLU A 334 -14.67 33.93 11.21
N ASP A 335 -13.79 32.91 11.23
CA ASP A 335 -12.33 33.08 11.09
C ASP A 335 -11.98 33.73 9.73
N LEU A 336 -12.73 33.36 8.68
CA LEU A 336 -12.57 33.92 7.34
C LEU A 336 -13.04 35.38 7.26
N ALA A 337 -14.11 35.73 7.98
CA ALA A 337 -14.61 37.09 8.08
C ALA A 337 -13.63 38.00 8.84
N GLU A 338 -13.03 37.51 9.93
CA GLU A 338 -12.03 38.23 10.72
C GLU A 338 -10.72 38.48 9.94
N LYS A 339 -10.29 37.52 9.11
CA LYS A 339 -9.17 37.71 8.17
C LYS A 339 -9.42 38.82 7.15
N GLY A 340 -10.66 39.30 7.06
CA GLY A 340 -11.15 40.30 6.12
C GLY A 340 -10.26 41.54 5.97
N LYS A 341 -9.62 41.62 4.80
CA LYS A 341 -9.45 42.82 3.96
C LYS A 341 -8.95 42.36 2.59
N LEU A 342 -9.74 42.58 1.55
CA LEU A 342 -9.23 42.54 0.19
C LEU A 342 -8.27 43.72 0.00
N LEU A 343 -7.19 43.51 -0.75
CA LEU A 343 -6.39 44.66 -1.19
C LEU A 343 -7.31 45.60 -1.99
N PRO A 344 -7.25 46.92 -1.75
CA PRO A 344 -7.99 47.87 -2.56
C PRO A 344 -7.58 47.68 -4.03
N PHE A 345 -8.55 47.80 -4.95
CA PHE A 345 -8.28 47.75 -6.38
C PHE A 345 -7.10 48.69 -6.71
N LYS A 346 -6.07 48.17 -7.39
CA LYS A 346 -4.94 49.00 -7.86
C LYS A 346 -5.52 50.17 -8.65
N LYS A 347 -5.42 51.41 -8.14
CA LYS A 347 -5.72 52.60 -8.94
C LYS A 347 -4.81 52.57 -10.16
N ILE A 348 -5.39 52.37 -11.34
CA ILE A 348 -4.70 52.58 -12.61
C ILE A 348 -4.26 54.04 -12.58
N ARG A 349 -2.94 54.31 -12.58
CA ARG A 349 -2.46 55.66 -12.83
C ARG A 349 -2.87 55.99 -14.26
N CYS A 350 -3.90 56.83 -14.42
CA CYS A 350 -4.10 57.54 -15.67
C CYS A 350 -2.79 58.30 -15.93
N VAL A 351 -2.08 57.86 -16.97
CA VAL A 351 -0.96 58.61 -17.51
C VAL A 351 -1.63 59.73 -18.29
N ASP A 352 -1.70 60.91 -17.68
CA ASP A 352 -2.12 62.12 -18.38
C ASP A 352 -1.15 62.34 -19.54
N ARG A 353 -1.71 62.37 -20.76
CA ARG A 353 -1.00 62.55 -22.02
C ARG A 353 -0.55 63.99 -22.21
#